data_AF-X5F7X9-F1
#
_entry.id   AF-X5F7X9-F1
#
_cell.length_a   1.000
_cell.length_b   1.000
_cell.length_c   1.000
_cell.angle_alpha   90.00
_cell.angle_beta   90.00
_cell.angle_gamma   90.00
#
_symmetry.space_group_name_H-M   'P 1'
#
loop_
_entity.id
_entity.type
_entity.pdbx_description
1 polymer ?
#
loop_
_entity_poly.entity_id
_entity_poly.type
_entity_poly.pdbx_seq_one_letter_code
_entity_poly.pdbx_strand_id
1 'polypeptide(L)'
;FQTVLHQYSFRDAAWPIISNVTARPYSSGNSISEHLKQHMTMPVRWTESMHYLLLHGVTEVIEMGPNNVLAGLLRKTTNHIVPYPLGQTSDVPPLSNSPERRKPSVHLRKKQL
;
A
#
# COMPACT_ATOMS: atom_id res chain seq x y z
N PHE A 1 17.57 -7.49 14.50
CA PHE A 1 16.55 -6.60 13.90
C PHE A 1 15.83 -5.76 14.95
N GLN A 2 15.28 -6.35 16.03
CA GLN A 2 14.59 -5.60 17.09
C GLN A 2 15.43 -4.48 17.73
N THR A 3 16.71 -4.74 18.02
CA THR A 3 17.63 -3.73 18.57
C THR A 3 17.76 -2.48 17.69
N VAL A 4 17.70 -2.66 16.35
CA VAL A 4 17.76 -1.54 15.40
C VAL A 4 16.46 -0.74 15.41
N LEU A 5 15.30 -1.42 15.43
CA LEU A 5 14.00 -0.74 15.47
C LEU A 5 13.83 0.13 16.73
N HIS A 6 14.41 -0.27 17.87
CA HIS A 6 14.38 0.51 19.11
C HIS A 6 15.14 1.84 19.02
N GLN A 7 15.99 2.04 18.01
CA GLN A 7 16.72 3.30 17.79
C GLN A 7 15.84 4.38 17.14
N TYR A 8 14.62 4.03 16.71
CA TYR A 8 13.73 4.93 16.00
C TYR A 8 12.42 5.14 16.77
N SER A 9 11.88 6.36 16.69
CA SER A 9 10.54 6.69 17.17
C SER A 9 9.57 6.73 16.00
N PHE A 10 8.52 5.92 16.06
CA PHE A 10 7.50 5.84 15.02
C PHE A 10 6.31 6.74 15.37
N ARG A 11 5.92 7.59 14.42
CA ARG A 11 4.69 8.39 14.51
C ARG A 11 3.53 7.64 13.87
N ASP A 12 2.31 8.05 14.20
CA ASP A 12 1.13 7.58 13.49
C ASP A 12 1.25 7.88 11.98
N ALA A 13 0.93 6.89 11.16
CA ALA A 13 0.93 7.02 9.72
C ALA A 13 -0.22 7.93 9.28
N ALA A 14 0.10 8.92 8.44
CA ALA A 14 -0.90 9.84 7.89
C ALA A 14 -1.91 9.12 6.97
N TRP A 15 -1.50 7.99 6.38
CA TRP A 15 -2.35 7.08 5.61
C TRP A 15 -2.26 5.67 6.19
N PRO A 16 -3.36 4.89 6.16
CA PRO A 16 -3.34 3.51 6.62
C PRO A 16 -2.35 2.68 5.80
N ILE A 17 -1.56 1.84 6.47
CA ILE A 17 -0.61 0.92 5.86
C ILE A 17 -1.25 -0.46 5.83
N ILE A 18 -1.30 -1.12 4.68
CA ILE A 18 -1.73 -2.52 4.62
C ILE A 18 -0.57 -3.42 5.03
N SER A 19 -0.74 -4.18 6.11
CA SER A 19 0.28 -5.11 6.60
C SER A 19 0.43 -6.31 5.67
N ASN A 20 1.67 -6.67 5.35
CA ASN A 20 1.99 -7.92 4.64
C ASN A 20 1.62 -9.18 5.43
N VAL A 21 1.48 -9.09 6.76
CA VAL A 21 1.22 -10.24 7.66
C VAL A 21 -0.26 -10.45 7.90
N THR A 22 -1.05 -9.37 7.97
CA THR A 22 -2.48 -9.46 8.31
C THR A 22 -3.40 -9.16 7.13
N ALA A 23 -2.86 -8.57 6.04
CA ALA A 23 -3.65 -8.03 4.93
C ALA A 23 -4.75 -7.06 5.39
N ARG A 24 -4.49 -6.34 6.49
CA ARG A 24 -5.39 -5.35 7.09
C ARG A 24 -4.66 -4.03 7.32
N PRO A 25 -5.39 -2.91 7.33
CA PRO A 25 -4.80 -1.61 7.56
C PRO A 25 -4.38 -1.44 9.03
N TYR A 26 -3.28 -0.72 9.25
CA TYR A 26 -2.86 -0.21 10.54
C TYR A 26 -2.30 1.21 10.36
N SER A 27 -2.35 2.03 11.40
CA SER A 27 -1.85 3.41 11.35
C SER A 27 -1.12 3.86 12.60
N SER A 28 -1.24 3.15 13.73
CA SER A 28 -0.62 3.59 14.98
C SER A 28 0.89 3.41 14.95
N GLY A 29 1.64 4.45 15.29
CA GLY A 29 3.10 4.43 15.43
C GLY A 29 3.57 3.34 16.39
N ASN A 30 2.83 3.13 17.49
CA ASN A 30 3.11 2.10 18.49
C ASN A 30 3.05 0.68 17.89
N SER A 31 2.27 0.48 16.83
CA SER A 31 2.13 -0.83 16.18
C SER A 31 3.14 -1.08 15.06
N ILE A 32 3.79 -0.04 14.51
CA ILE A 32 4.66 -0.17 13.33
C ILE A 32 5.85 -1.12 13.61
N SER A 33 6.53 -0.92 14.73
CA SER A 33 7.70 -1.74 15.11
C SER A 33 7.34 -3.23 15.25
N GLU A 34 6.19 -3.53 15.84
CA GLU A 34 5.71 -4.91 16.00
C GLU A 34 5.37 -5.54 14.65
N HIS A 35 4.69 -4.81 13.75
CA HIS A 35 4.38 -5.30 12.41
C HIS A 35 5.63 -5.55 11.58
N LEU A 36 6.64 -4.68 11.66
CA LEU A 36 7.93 -4.88 10.98
C LEU A 36 8.68 -6.11 11.52
N LYS A 37 8.64 -6.32 12.84
CA LYS A 37 9.24 -7.50 13.47
C LYS A 37 8.57 -8.79 12.98
N GLN A 38 7.24 -8.84 13.02
CA GLN A 38 6.47 -10.01 12.56
C GLN A 38 6.69 -10.29 11.07
N HIS A 39 6.78 -9.24 10.25
CA HIS A 39 6.98 -9.38 8.81
C HIS A 39 8.28 -10.12 8.46
N MET A 40 9.31 -10.06 9.31
CA MET A 40 10.58 -10.73 9.04
C MET A 40 10.49 -12.27 9.04
N THR A 41 9.48 -12.83 9.69
CA THR A 41 9.34 -14.29 9.82
C THR A 41 8.01 -14.81 9.28
N MET A 42 7.14 -13.92 8.80
CA MET A 42 5.80 -14.27 8.32
C MET A 42 5.68 -14.07 6.80
N PRO A 43 4.87 -14.90 6.12
CA PRO A 43 4.69 -14.80 4.67
C PRO A 43 4.03 -13.48 4.27
N VAL A 44 4.30 -13.05 3.03
CA VAL A 44 3.64 -11.91 2.40
C VAL A 44 2.27 -12.34 1.87
N ARG A 45 1.19 -11.78 2.44
CA ARG A 45 -0.20 -12.06 2.03
C ARG A 45 -0.68 -11.14 0.92
N TRP A 46 0.04 -11.13 -0.21
CA TRP A 46 -0.21 -10.20 -1.33
C TRP A 46 -1.64 -10.28 -1.89
N THR A 47 -2.10 -11.47 -2.25
CA THR A 47 -3.43 -11.68 -2.84
C THR A 47 -4.55 -11.17 -1.93
N GLU A 48 -4.43 -11.43 -0.63
CA GLU A 48 -5.41 -10.97 0.36
C GLU A 48 -5.40 -9.46 0.54
N SER A 49 -4.21 -8.83 0.49
CA SER A 49 -4.09 -7.38 0.51
C SER A 49 -4.76 -6.73 -0.70
N MET A 50 -4.58 -7.30 -1.90
CA MET A 50 -5.23 -6.77 -3.11
C MET A 50 -6.75 -6.97 -3.08
N HIS A 51 -7.24 -8.11 -2.56
CA HIS A 51 -8.67 -8.32 -2.35
C HIS A 51 -9.25 -7.34 -1.33
N TYR A 52 -8.53 -7.05 -0.24
CA TYR A 52 -8.94 -6.04 0.73
C TYR A 52 -9.12 -4.67 0.06
N LEU A 53 -8.14 -4.24 -0.74
CA LEU A 53 -8.21 -2.97 -1.48
C LEU A 53 -9.40 -2.93 -2.44
N LEU A 54 -9.61 -4.00 -3.20
CA LEU A 54 -10.74 -4.12 -4.14
C LEU A 54 -12.10 -4.01 -3.42
N LEU A 55 -12.26 -4.72 -2.31
CA LEU A 55 -13.49 -4.68 -1.50
C LEU A 55 -13.76 -3.28 -0.90
N HIS A 56 -12.71 -2.49 -0.70
CA HIS A 56 -12.81 -1.11 -0.22
C HIS A 56 -12.85 -0.07 -1.36
N GLY A 57 -13.11 -0.52 -2.59
CA GLY A 57 -13.37 0.35 -3.73
C GLY A 57 -12.13 0.98 -4.36
N VAL A 58 -10.92 0.46 -4.07
CA VAL A 58 -9.70 0.92 -4.74
C VAL A 58 -9.69 0.39 -6.16
N THR A 59 -9.59 1.30 -7.14
CA THR A 59 -9.58 0.99 -8.57
C THR A 59 -8.28 1.38 -9.26
N GLU A 60 -7.43 2.17 -8.59
CA GLU A 60 -6.14 2.62 -9.12
C GLU A 60 -5.07 2.52 -8.04
N VAL A 61 -3.84 2.17 -8.44
CA VAL A 61 -2.66 2.17 -7.56
C VAL A 61 -1.47 2.80 -8.27
N ILE A 62 -0.58 3.41 -7.48
CA ILE A 62 0.70 3.92 -7.97
C ILE A 62 1.79 2.99 -7.46
N GLU A 63 2.55 2.39 -8.37
CA GLU A 63 3.74 1.62 -8.03
C GLU A 63 4.95 2.54 -8.01
N MET A 64 5.56 2.72 -6.84
CA MET A 64 6.77 3.53 -6.69
C MET A 64 8.02 2.67 -6.93
N GLY A 65 8.88 3.09 -7.85
CA GLY A 65 10.16 2.44 -8.14
C GLY A 65 10.26 1.80 -9.53
N PRO A 66 11.45 1.28 -9.90
CA PRO A 66 11.72 0.78 -11.24
C PRO A 66 11.14 -0.64 -11.48
N ASN A 67 11.04 -1.03 -12.75
CA ASN A 67 10.78 -2.40 -13.24
C ASN A 67 9.34 -2.95 -13.13
N ASN A 68 8.38 -2.20 -12.60
CA ASN A 68 6.95 -2.53 -12.65
C ASN A 68 6.57 -3.94 -12.12
N VAL A 69 7.30 -4.42 -11.11
CA VAL A 69 7.15 -5.78 -10.58
C VAL A 69 5.80 -5.93 -9.89
N LEU A 70 5.38 -4.97 -9.07
CA LEU A 70 4.11 -5.01 -8.35
C LEU A 70 2.92 -4.87 -9.29
N ALA A 71 3.02 -4.07 -10.36
CA ALA A 71 2.03 -4.01 -11.42
C ALA A 71 1.87 -5.36 -12.11
N GLY A 72 2.98 -6.06 -12.38
CA GLY A 72 2.97 -7.43 -12.90
C GLY A 72 2.29 -8.42 -11.95
N LEU A 73 2.59 -8.35 -10.66
CA LEU A 73 1.95 -9.19 -9.64
C LEU A 73 0.46 -8.88 -9.50
N LEU A 74 0.09 -7.59 -9.52
CA LEU A 74 -1.30 -7.15 -9.43
C LEU A 74 -2.13 -7.70 -10.59
N ARG A 75 -1.64 -7.63 -11.82
CA ARG A 75 -2.32 -8.16 -13.02
C ARG A 75 -2.55 -9.67 -12.95
N LYS A 76 -1.69 -10.41 -12.23
CA LYS A 76 -1.91 -11.85 -11.96
C LYS A 76 -2.95 -12.09 -10.86
N THR A 77 -3.17 -11.12 -9.98
CA THR A 77 -4.14 -11.18 -8.88
C THR A 77 -5.53 -10.70 -9.29
N THR A 78 -5.63 -9.59 -10.02
CA THR A 78 -6.89 -8.97 -10.44
C THR A 78 -6.68 -8.01 -11.62
N ASN A 79 -7.69 -7.88 -12.48
CA ASN A 79 -7.72 -6.91 -13.57
C ASN A 79 -8.62 -5.69 -13.26
N HIS A 80 -9.17 -5.61 -12.04
CA HIS A 80 -10.07 -4.53 -11.62
C HIS A 80 -9.35 -3.30 -11.07
N ILE A 81 -8.05 -3.41 -10.78
CA ILE A 81 -7.22 -2.33 -10.27
C ILE A 81 -6.19 -1.98 -11.34
N VAL A 82 -6.14 -0.71 -11.73
CA VAL A 82 -5.21 -0.20 -12.73
C VAL A 82 -3.91 0.26 -12.05
N PRO A 83 -2.74 -0.34 -12.36
CA PRO A 83 -1.47 0.13 -11.84
C PRO A 83 -0.86 1.21 -12.73
N TYR A 84 -0.39 2.30 -12.11
CA TYR A 84 0.42 3.34 -12.74
C TYR A 84 1.84 3.28 -12.17
N PRO A 85 2.86 3.01 -12.99
CA PRO A 85 4.24 3.02 -12.52
C PRO A 85 4.73 4.44 -12.26
N LEU A 86 5.62 4.60 -11.29
CA LEU A 86 6.35 5.82 -10.98
C LEU A 86 7.80 5.47 -10.60
N GLY A 87 8.60 5.17 -11.62
CA GLY A 87 10.00 4.80 -11.47
C GLY A 87 10.99 5.81 -12.06
N GLN A 88 10.53 6.63 -13.01
CA GLN A 88 11.33 7.63 -13.72
C GLN A 88 10.53 8.93 -13.90
N THR A 89 11.22 10.04 -14.17
CA THR A 89 10.60 11.38 -14.27
C THR A 89 9.55 11.47 -15.38
N SER A 90 9.70 10.69 -16.45
CA SER A 90 8.74 10.57 -17.55
C SER A 90 7.42 9.91 -17.18
N ASP A 91 7.31 9.28 -16.01
CA ASP A 91 6.08 8.61 -15.55
C ASP A 91 5.14 9.55 -14.77
N VAL A 92 5.59 10.76 -14.46
CA VAL A 92 4.79 11.77 -13.72
C VAL A 92 3.60 12.32 -14.53
N PRO A 93 3.73 12.66 -15.83
CA PRO A 93 2.63 13.25 -16.61
C PRO A 93 1.37 12.38 -16.73
N PRO A 94 1.43 11.04 -16.84
CA PRO A 94 0.25 10.16 -16.77
C PRO A 94 -0.54 10.24 -15.46
N LEU A 95 0.10 10.53 -14.32
CA LEU A 95 -0.53 10.54 -12.99
C LEU A 95 -1.34 11.80 -12.70
N SER A 96 -1.09 12.90 -13.42
CA SER A 96 -1.81 14.16 -13.24
C SER A 96 -3.16 14.21 -13.97
N ASN A 97 -3.37 13.35 -14.96
CA ASN A 97 -4.55 13.34 -15.83
C ASN A 97 -5.50 12.14 -15.63
N SER A 98 -5.33 11.33 -14.57
CA SER A 98 -6.21 10.17 -14.35
C SER A 98 -7.66 10.58 -14.05
N PRO A 99 -8.66 9.84 -14.56
CA PRO A 99 -10.07 10.14 -14.34
C PRO A 99 -10.50 10.06 -12.86
N GLU A 100 -9.79 9.30 -12.02
CA GLU A 100 -10.04 9.23 -10.56
C GLU A 100 -9.65 10.53 -9.82
N ARG A 101 -8.61 11.27 -10.24
CA ARG A 101 -8.30 12.59 -9.65
C ARG A 101 -9.41 13.63 -9.85
N ARG A 102 -10.33 13.39 -10.80
CA ARG A 102 -11.53 14.22 -11.03
C ARG A 102 -12.69 13.83 -10.12
N LYS A 103 -12.63 12.68 -9.43
CA LYS A 103 -13.63 12.25 -8.44
C LYS A 103 -13.22 12.74 -7.04
N PRO A 104 -14.18 13.06 -6.15
CA PRO A 104 -13.86 13.37 -4.76
C PRO A 104 -13.15 12.18 -4.14
N SER A 105 -11.96 12.42 -3.59
CA SER A 105 -11.01 11.38 -3.19
C SER A 105 -11.64 10.37 -2.24
N VAL A 106 -11.59 9.07 -2.60
CA VAL A 106 -11.93 7.97 -1.72
C VAL A 106 -10.85 7.90 -0.63
N HIS A 107 -11.06 8.63 0.45
CA HIS A 107 -10.26 8.49 1.64
C HIS A 107 -10.69 7.20 2.32
N LEU A 108 -9.76 6.26 2.54
CA LEU A 108 -9.92 5.24 3.58
C LEU A 108 -10.04 6.00 4.91
N ARG A 109 -11.28 6.32 5.30
CA ARG A 109 -11.55 7.14 6.48
C ARG A 109 -11.15 6.34 7.71
N LYS A 110 -10.49 7.00 8.67
CA LYS A 110 -10.11 6.46 9.99
C LYS A 110 -11.21 5.68 10.74
N LYS A 111 -12.49 5.83 10.35
CA LYS A 111 -13.64 5.13 10.94
C LYS A 111 -13.82 3.67 10.48
N GLN A 112 -12.95 3.12 9.65
CA GLN A 112 -12.99 1.71 9.20
C GLN A 112 -11.76 0.90 9.66
N LEU A 113 -11.01 1.43 10.64
CA LEU A 113 -9.89 0.79 11.32
C LEU A 113 -10.34 0.23 12.67
#